data_AF-A0A6I9XUU2-F1
#
_entry.id   AF-A0A6I9XUU2-F1
#
_cell.length_a   1.000
_cell.length_b   1.000
_cell.length_c   1.000
_cell.angle_alpha   90.00
_cell.angle_beta   90.00
_cell.angle_gamma   90.00
#
_symmetry.space_group_name_H-M   'P 1'
#
loop_
_entity.id
_entity.type
_entity.pdbx_description
1 polymer ?
#
loop_
_entity_poly.entity_id
_entity_poly.type
_entity_poly.pdbx_seq_one_letter_code
_entity_poly.pdbx_strand_id
1 'polypeptide(L)'
;MPINDCMNKVKEKIPFHLHKSTPVYLGATAGMRLLRLQNESAASEVLQSIQTYFISQPFEFRDAQIITGQEEGVYGWITANYLKGNFLEKNLWSAWVHPRGVETIGALDLGGASTQISFIPEESMQTFNSTLQVQLFGYQYSVYTYSFQCYGRDEAEKKLLASILQDSDNKSRIKNPCYPQNYRTVLTMKYLYGSLCSEFLKPVNYNPSESVHVIGTGDPVFCREAVSTLFDFKSCKDREDCSFNGIYQPKIKGNFVAFSGFYYTVNALNLTGQFSLTEFNSSMWTFCSQDWNQLPFMLSKFEETYARSYCFSANYIYQLLVRGYKFNADNWPQIHFQKEVDNSSIAWSLGYMLSLTNMIPAESNRIWLPMNPSLFAGLLLFFTAVALLCLIFLVYSYVRSRMQKNTCQVEHVFAIE
;
A
#
# COMPACT_ATOMS: atom_id res chain seq x y z
N MET A 1 2.68 4.87 -22.62
CA MET A 1 4.12 4.86 -22.96
C MET A 1 4.51 3.44 -23.32
N PRO A 2 5.06 3.18 -24.52
CA PRO A 2 5.61 1.88 -24.91
C PRO A 2 6.66 1.38 -23.91
N ILE A 3 6.73 0.06 -23.68
CA ILE A 3 7.70 -0.55 -22.76
C ILE A 3 9.16 -0.24 -23.13
N ASN A 4 9.42 -0.08 -24.44
CA ASN A 4 10.75 0.24 -24.94
C ASN A 4 11.24 1.62 -24.51
N ASP A 5 10.34 2.60 -24.45
CA ASP A 5 10.69 3.95 -23.99
C ASP A 5 11.03 3.95 -22.50
N CYS A 6 10.31 3.16 -21.69
CA CYS A 6 10.64 2.94 -20.28
C CYS A 6 12.02 2.29 -20.14
N MET A 7 12.29 1.24 -20.93
CA MET A 7 13.55 0.51 -20.88
C MET A 7 14.76 1.38 -21.28
N ASN A 8 14.60 2.26 -22.27
CA ASN A 8 15.64 3.21 -22.66
C ASN A 8 15.99 4.18 -21.52
N LYS A 9 14.99 4.72 -20.82
CA LYS A 9 15.20 5.56 -19.64
C LYS A 9 15.92 4.80 -18.52
N VAL A 10 15.62 3.52 -18.33
CA VAL A 10 16.29 2.67 -17.34
C VAL A 10 17.78 2.49 -17.71
N LYS A 11 18.10 2.24 -18.98
CA LYS A 11 19.50 2.14 -19.47
C LYS A 11 20.29 3.44 -19.29
N GLU A 12 19.65 4.59 -19.49
CA GLU A 12 20.26 5.90 -19.26
C GLU A 12 20.50 6.18 -17.77
N LYS A 13 19.63 5.68 -16.89
CA LYS A 13 19.70 5.95 -15.46
C LYS A 13 20.69 5.06 -14.72
N ILE A 14 20.82 3.80 -15.13
CA ILE A 14 21.76 2.86 -14.51
C ILE A 14 23.12 2.99 -15.20
N PRO A 15 24.23 3.15 -14.46
CA PRO A 15 25.57 3.16 -15.04
C PRO A 15 25.85 1.91 -15.88
N PHE A 16 26.45 2.10 -17.07
CA PHE A 16 26.67 1.02 -18.05
C PHE A 16 27.37 -0.22 -17.47
N HIS A 17 28.37 -0.02 -16.60
CA HIS A 17 29.11 -1.11 -15.97
C HIS A 17 28.27 -1.94 -14.98
N LEU A 18 27.12 -1.44 -14.52
CA LEU A 18 26.18 -2.13 -13.65
C LEU A 18 25.05 -2.84 -14.41
N HIS A 19 24.90 -2.62 -15.72
CA HIS A 19 23.79 -3.19 -16.48
C HIS A 19 23.72 -4.71 -16.31
N LYS A 20 24.83 -5.41 -16.59
CA LYS A 20 24.89 -6.89 -16.53
C LYS A 20 24.64 -7.50 -15.15
N SER A 21 24.81 -6.73 -14.08
CA SER A 21 24.61 -7.19 -12.69
C SER A 21 23.33 -6.65 -12.06
N THR A 22 22.56 -5.84 -12.78
CA THR A 22 21.29 -5.32 -12.27
C THR A 22 20.19 -6.32 -12.57
N PRO A 23 19.58 -6.94 -11.54
CA PRO A 23 18.53 -7.93 -11.76
C PRO A 23 17.23 -7.25 -12.19
N VAL A 24 16.52 -7.91 -13.11
CA VAL A 24 15.21 -7.46 -13.59
C VAL A 24 14.19 -8.57 -13.39
N TYR A 25 13.08 -8.20 -12.77
CA TYR A 25 11.95 -9.07 -12.51
C TYR A 25 10.69 -8.44 -13.08
N LEU A 26 9.74 -9.27 -13.48
CA LEU A 26 8.41 -8.84 -13.86
C LEU A 26 7.34 -9.61 -13.09
N GLY A 27 6.48 -8.86 -12.42
CA GLY A 27 5.27 -9.38 -11.80
C GLY A 27 4.05 -8.85 -12.56
N ALA A 28 3.21 -9.75 -13.04
CA ALA A 28 1.90 -9.39 -13.57
C ALA A 28 0.80 -9.71 -12.56
N THR A 29 -0.23 -8.87 -12.47
CA THR A 29 -1.24 -8.93 -11.41
C THR A 29 -2.62 -9.33 -11.95
N ALA A 30 -3.71 -8.79 -11.38
CA ALA A 30 -5.09 -9.19 -11.63
C ALA A 30 -5.51 -9.23 -13.11
N GLY A 31 -5.00 -8.34 -13.96
CA GLY A 31 -5.32 -8.36 -15.40
C GLY A 31 -4.85 -9.64 -16.08
N MET A 32 -3.61 -10.07 -15.81
CA MET A 32 -3.10 -11.34 -16.32
C MET A 32 -3.70 -12.55 -15.60
N ARG A 33 -4.12 -12.41 -14.33
CA ARG A 33 -4.93 -13.43 -13.65
C ARG A 33 -6.26 -13.67 -14.40
N LEU A 34 -6.97 -12.61 -14.80
CA LEU A 34 -8.18 -12.72 -15.62
C LEU A 34 -7.89 -13.34 -16.98
N LEU A 35 -6.85 -12.86 -17.67
CA LEU A 35 -6.49 -13.40 -18.98
C LEU A 35 -6.17 -14.89 -18.90
N ARG A 36 -5.40 -15.34 -17.90
CA ARG A 36 -5.07 -16.76 -17.72
C ARG A 36 -6.31 -17.61 -17.47
N LEU A 37 -7.27 -17.11 -16.68
CA LEU A 37 -8.55 -17.80 -16.45
C LEU A 37 -9.42 -17.87 -17.72
N GLN A 38 -9.33 -16.87 -18.59
CA GLN A 38 -10.13 -16.80 -19.82
C GLN A 38 -9.50 -17.59 -20.97
N ASN A 39 -8.17 -17.50 -21.09
CA ASN A 39 -7.37 -18.12 -22.14
C ASN A 39 -5.91 -18.27 -21.67
N GLU A 40 -5.58 -19.47 -21.18
CA GLU A 40 -4.25 -19.80 -20.67
C GLU A 40 -3.14 -19.71 -21.73
N SER A 41 -3.41 -20.09 -22.98
CA SER A 41 -2.45 -19.97 -24.09
C SER A 41 -2.09 -18.51 -24.35
N ALA A 42 -3.10 -17.64 -24.44
CA ALA A 42 -2.86 -16.21 -24.65
C ALA A 42 -2.07 -15.57 -23.50
N ALA A 43 -2.36 -15.93 -22.25
CA ALA A 43 -1.57 -15.46 -21.11
C ALA A 43 -0.11 -15.94 -21.18
N SER A 44 0.10 -17.19 -21.57
CA SER A 44 1.44 -17.78 -21.71
C SER A 44 2.24 -17.13 -22.85
N GLU A 45 1.60 -16.89 -24.00
CA GLU A 45 2.20 -16.20 -25.15
C GLU A 45 2.62 -14.76 -24.78
N VAL A 46 1.79 -14.04 -24.04
CA VAL A 46 2.13 -12.69 -23.54
C VAL A 46 3.33 -12.73 -22.61
N LEU A 47 3.36 -13.65 -21.64
CA LEU A 47 4.51 -13.82 -20.74
C LEU A 47 5.78 -14.19 -21.50
N GLN A 48 5.70 -15.11 -22.47
CA GLN A 48 6.85 -15.53 -23.26
C GLN A 48 7.40 -14.40 -24.13
N SER A 49 6.53 -13.57 -24.72
CA SER A 49 6.92 -12.38 -25.48
C SER A 49 7.67 -11.38 -24.60
N ILE A 50 7.14 -11.14 -23.40
CA ILE A 50 7.77 -10.28 -22.38
C ILE A 50 9.14 -10.85 -21.97
N GLN A 51 9.22 -12.13 -21.62
CA GLN A 51 10.48 -12.79 -21.26
C GLN A 51 11.52 -12.64 -22.37
N THR A 52 11.14 -12.92 -23.61
CA THR A 52 12.01 -12.77 -24.78
C THR A 52 12.53 -11.32 -24.91
N TYR A 53 11.64 -10.34 -24.72
CA TYR A 53 12.02 -8.93 -24.73
C TYR A 53 13.04 -8.60 -23.64
N PHE A 54 12.80 -9.00 -22.38
CA PHE A 54 13.70 -8.69 -21.26
C PHE A 54 15.04 -9.44 -21.34
N ILE A 55 15.06 -10.68 -21.84
CA ILE A 55 16.30 -11.43 -22.13
C ILE A 55 17.17 -10.69 -23.16
N SER A 56 16.56 -9.97 -24.12
CA SER A 56 17.30 -9.18 -25.11
C SER A 56 17.87 -7.85 -24.57
N GLN A 57 17.52 -7.46 -23.34
CA GLN A 57 18.01 -6.23 -22.72
C GLN A 57 19.37 -6.46 -22.02
N PRO A 58 20.19 -5.42 -21.78
CA PRO A 58 21.53 -5.57 -21.21
C PRO A 58 21.54 -5.86 -19.70
N PHE A 59 20.39 -6.21 -19.12
CA PHE A 59 20.19 -6.44 -17.69
C PHE A 59 20.11 -7.93 -17.37
N GLU A 60 20.29 -8.28 -16.10
CA GLU A 60 20.16 -9.66 -15.66
C GLU A 60 18.69 -10.01 -15.46
N PHE A 61 18.02 -10.48 -16.52
CA PHE A 61 16.64 -10.96 -16.40
C PHE A 61 16.59 -12.23 -15.54
N ARG A 62 15.79 -12.18 -14.47
CA ARG A 62 15.68 -13.28 -13.50
C ARG A 62 14.38 -14.04 -13.63
N ASP A 63 13.24 -13.34 -13.71
CA ASP A 63 11.94 -13.98 -13.76
C ASP A 63 10.82 -13.07 -14.29
N ALA A 64 9.79 -13.69 -14.88
CA ALA A 64 8.52 -13.05 -15.21
C ALA A 64 7.36 -14.00 -14.89
N GLN A 65 6.53 -13.60 -13.93
CA GLN A 65 5.43 -14.44 -13.43
C GLN A 65 4.14 -13.65 -13.18
N ILE A 66 3.02 -14.38 -13.11
CA ILE A 66 1.74 -13.84 -12.64
C ILE A 66 1.65 -14.08 -11.14
N ILE A 67 1.81 -13.02 -10.34
CA ILE A 67 1.73 -13.12 -8.89
C ILE A 67 0.30 -13.35 -8.43
N THR A 68 0.16 -14.09 -7.34
CA THR A 68 -1.12 -14.32 -6.68
C THR A 68 -1.65 -13.03 -6.05
N GLY A 69 -2.94 -13.00 -5.76
CA GLY A 69 -3.54 -11.86 -5.09
C GLY A 69 -3.03 -11.65 -3.66
N GLN A 70 -2.67 -12.72 -2.96
CA GLN A 70 -2.11 -12.64 -1.61
C GLN A 70 -0.69 -12.08 -1.63
N GLU A 71 0.14 -12.51 -2.59
CA GLU A 71 1.47 -11.95 -2.83
C GLU A 71 1.41 -10.45 -3.13
N GLU A 72 0.54 -10.02 -4.06
CA GLU A 72 0.33 -8.60 -4.39
C GLU A 72 0.00 -7.79 -3.12
N GLY A 73 -0.92 -8.29 -2.29
CA GLY A 73 -1.30 -7.65 -1.04
C GLY A 73 -0.17 -7.60 0.00
N VAL A 74 0.57 -8.70 0.19
CA VAL A 74 1.66 -8.77 1.18
C VAL A 74 2.85 -7.92 0.73
N TYR A 75 3.22 -7.94 -0.55
CA TYR A 75 4.31 -7.11 -1.05
C TYR A 75 3.97 -5.61 -0.95
N GLY A 76 2.70 -5.22 -1.12
CA GLY A 76 2.23 -3.87 -0.82
C GLY A 76 2.40 -3.50 0.66
N TRP A 77 2.03 -4.42 1.56
CA TRP A 77 2.21 -4.25 3.01
C TRP A 77 3.69 -4.17 3.43
N ILE A 78 4.56 -5.00 2.85
CA ILE A 78 6.01 -4.95 3.06
C ILE A 78 6.55 -3.60 2.62
N THR A 79 6.15 -3.13 1.43
CA THR A 79 6.60 -1.83 0.91
C THR A 79 6.21 -0.68 1.83
N ALA A 80 4.95 -0.64 2.26
CA ALA A 80 4.45 0.39 3.16
C ALA A 80 5.25 0.45 4.47
N ASN A 81 5.46 -0.70 5.11
CA ASN A 81 6.17 -0.77 6.38
C ASN A 81 7.68 -0.55 6.24
N TYR A 82 8.29 -1.01 5.14
CA TYR A 82 9.70 -0.78 4.85
C TYR A 82 9.99 0.71 4.67
N LEU A 83 9.18 1.39 3.83
CA LEU A 83 9.36 2.82 3.58
C LEU A 83 9.05 3.69 4.80
N LYS A 84 8.16 3.24 5.70
CA LYS A 84 7.86 3.93 6.97
C LYS A 84 8.85 3.61 8.09
N GLY A 85 9.80 2.69 7.88
CA GLY A 85 10.76 2.28 8.91
C GLY A 85 10.14 1.48 10.06
N ASN A 86 9.00 0.81 9.84
CA ASN A 86 8.26 0.12 10.90
C ASN A 86 8.87 -1.25 11.28
N PHE A 87 9.79 -1.78 10.49
CA PHE A 87 10.37 -3.11 10.75
C PHE A 87 11.59 -3.09 11.68
N LEU A 88 12.35 -2.00 11.71
CA LEU A 88 13.62 -1.93 12.44
C LEU A 88 13.83 -0.53 13.02
N GLU A 89 14.25 -0.45 14.28
CA GLU A 89 14.75 0.76 14.93
C GLU A 89 16.19 0.56 15.41
N LYS A 90 16.93 1.65 15.58
CA LYS A 90 18.22 1.62 16.26
C LYS A 90 18.00 1.74 17.77
N ASN A 91 18.50 0.78 18.54
CA ASN A 91 18.50 0.88 20.00
C ASN A 91 19.59 1.85 20.51
N LEU A 92 19.72 1.98 21.84
CA LEU A 92 20.75 2.81 22.51
C LEU A 92 22.19 2.45 22.09
N TRP A 93 22.40 1.24 21.60
CA TRP A 93 23.68 0.76 21.08
C TRP A 93 23.78 0.90 19.56
N SER A 94 22.91 1.67 18.90
CA SER A 94 22.87 1.78 17.43
C SER A 94 22.70 0.45 16.69
N ALA A 95 22.30 -0.62 17.37
CA ALA A 95 22.02 -1.90 16.75
C ALA A 95 20.57 -1.92 16.25
N TRP A 96 20.38 -2.46 15.05
CA TRP A 96 19.05 -2.66 14.48
C TRP A 96 18.30 -3.76 15.22
N VAL A 97 17.17 -3.39 15.80
CA VAL A 97 16.27 -4.30 16.53
C VAL A 97 14.84 -4.07 16.07
N HIS A 98 13.96 -5.06 16.24
CA HIS A 98 12.54 -4.83 16.05
C HIS A 98 12.06 -3.75 17.03
N PRO A 99 11.31 -2.75 16.55
CA PRO A 99 10.84 -1.69 17.41
C PRO A 99 9.94 -2.23 18.53
N ARG A 100 10.17 -1.79 19.76
CA ARG A 100 9.26 -2.17 20.86
C ARG A 100 8.01 -1.31 20.81
N GLY A 101 6.89 -1.90 20.39
CA GLY A 101 5.57 -1.24 20.40
C GLY A 101 5.22 -0.45 19.14
N VAL A 102 6.02 -0.50 18.07
CA VAL A 102 5.57 0.00 16.76
C VAL A 102 4.67 -1.05 16.13
N GLU A 103 3.38 -0.75 16.06
CA GLU A 103 2.45 -1.53 15.25
C GLU A 103 2.73 -1.27 13.76
N THR A 104 2.77 -2.33 12.96
CA THR A 104 2.89 -2.20 11.51
C THR A 104 1.65 -1.50 10.92
N ILE A 105 1.83 -0.75 9.85
CA ILE A 105 0.73 -0.11 9.12
C ILE A 105 0.06 -1.13 8.19
N GLY A 106 -1.27 -1.12 8.12
CA GLY A 106 -2.03 -1.85 7.11
C GLY A 106 -1.87 -1.22 5.72
N ALA A 107 -2.16 -1.99 4.68
CA ALA A 107 -2.05 -1.59 3.28
C ALA A 107 -3.35 -1.85 2.54
N LEU A 108 -3.85 -0.83 1.85
CA LEU A 108 -5.02 -0.89 0.97
C LEU A 108 -4.59 -0.51 -0.45
N ASP A 109 -4.71 -1.45 -1.38
CA ASP A 109 -4.38 -1.25 -2.80
C ASP A 109 -5.65 -1.31 -3.65
N LEU A 110 -5.84 -0.35 -4.54
CA LEU A 110 -6.94 -0.35 -5.51
C LEU A 110 -6.35 -0.27 -6.92
N GLY A 111 -6.24 -1.43 -7.56
CA GLY A 111 -5.84 -1.54 -8.96
C GLY A 111 -7.04 -1.46 -9.92
N GLY A 112 -6.77 -1.67 -11.21
CA GLY A 112 -7.81 -1.69 -12.25
C GLY A 112 -8.70 -2.93 -12.21
N ALA A 113 -8.15 -4.10 -11.88
CA ALA A 113 -8.86 -5.40 -11.92
C ALA A 113 -9.02 -6.12 -10.57
N SER A 114 -8.37 -5.63 -9.51
CA SER A 114 -8.55 -6.11 -8.14
C SER A 114 -8.29 -5.02 -7.11
N THR A 115 -8.71 -5.26 -5.87
CA THR A 115 -8.31 -4.50 -4.69
C THR A 115 -7.83 -5.43 -3.59
N GLN A 116 -6.87 -4.97 -2.80
CA GLN A 116 -6.25 -5.73 -1.71
C GLN A 116 -6.39 -5.00 -0.38
N ILE A 117 -6.52 -5.79 0.68
CA ILE A 117 -6.40 -5.35 2.07
C ILE A 117 -5.42 -6.29 2.78
N SER A 118 -4.42 -5.71 3.44
CA SER A 118 -3.40 -6.45 4.18
C SER A 118 -3.07 -5.77 5.51
N PHE A 119 -3.14 -6.48 6.63
CA PHE A 119 -2.78 -5.96 7.96
C PHE A 119 -2.56 -7.09 8.97
N ILE A 120 -1.99 -6.77 10.13
CA ILE A 120 -1.85 -7.72 11.24
C ILE A 120 -3.05 -7.55 12.18
N PRO A 121 -3.91 -8.57 12.36
CA PRO A 121 -5.04 -8.51 13.28
C PRO A 121 -4.59 -8.62 14.75
N GLU A 122 -5.46 -8.21 15.69
CA GLU A 122 -5.17 -8.27 17.13
C GLU A 122 -5.26 -9.69 17.71
N GLU A 123 -6.18 -10.52 17.21
CA GLU A 123 -6.36 -11.89 17.68
C GLU A 123 -5.51 -12.87 16.87
N SER A 124 -4.55 -13.50 17.54
CA SER A 124 -3.55 -14.40 16.94
C SER A 124 -4.00 -15.86 16.78
N MET A 125 -5.30 -16.17 16.85
CA MET A 125 -5.72 -17.51 17.29
C MET A 125 -6.34 -18.42 16.23
N GLN A 126 -6.57 -17.98 14.99
CA GLN A 126 -7.03 -18.89 13.93
C GLN A 126 -6.27 -18.65 12.63
N THR A 127 -5.51 -19.66 12.21
CA THR A 127 -4.88 -19.73 10.89
C THR A 127 -5.98 -19.91 9.85
N PHE A 128 -6.60 -18.81 9.43
CA PHE A 128 -7.50 -18.81 8.29
C PHE A 128 -6.69 -18.90 6.99
N ASN A 129 -7.29 -19.42 5.92
CA ASN A 129 -6.68 -19.46 4.58
C ASN A 129 -6.20 -18.08 4.07
N SER A 130 -6.70 -16.99 4.66
CA SER A 130 -6.35 -15.61 4.34
C SER A 130 -5.25 -15.01 5.22
N THR A 131 -4.59 -15.81 6.07
CA THR A 131 -3.45 -15.36 6.88
C THR A 131 -2.16 -15.95 6.32
N LEU A 132 -1.20 -15.11 5.96
CA LEU A 132 0.12 -15.51 5.51
C LEU A 132 1.16 -15.28 6.62
N GLN A 133 1.98 -16.29 6.85
CA GLN A 133 3.15 -16.19 7.72
C GLN A 133 4.33 -15.64 6.90
N VAL A 134 4.83 -14.48 7.29
CA VAL A 134 5.92 -13.79 6.60
C VAL A 134 7.08 -13.62 7.59
N GLN A 135 8.28 -14.03 7.20
CA GLN A 135 9.48 -13.85 8.02
C GLN A 135 10.31 -12.70 7.46
N LEU A 136 10.47 -11.62 8.24
CA LEU A 136 11.23 -10.43 7.84
C LEU A 136 12.19 -10.05 8.98
N PHE A 137 13.47 -9.92 8.67
CA PHE A 137 14.53 -9.52 9.60
C PHE A 137 14.68 -10.44 10.84
N GLY A 138 14.37 -11.73 10.72
CA GLY A 138 14.36 -12.65 11.85
C GLY A 138 13.05 -12.69 12.65
N TYR A 139 12.06 -11.86 12.28
CA TYR A 139 10.76 -11.78 12.97
C TYR A 139 9.66 -12.38 12.11
N GLN A 140 8.74 -13.09 12.76
CA GLN A 140 7.60 -13.70 12.11
C GLN A 140 6.37 -12.80 12.26
N TYR A 141 5.69 -12.54 11.15
CA TYR A 141 4.48 -11.73 11.07
C TYR A 141 3.33 -12.58 10.52
N SER A 142 2.20 -12.59 11.22
CA SER A 142 0.95 -13.20 10.75
C SER A 142 0.08 -12.14 10.09
N VAL A 143 0.22 -12.00 8.78
CA VAL A 143 -0.45 -10.95 7.99
C VAL A 143 -1.75 -11.50 7.43
N TYR A 144 -2.89 -10.93 7.84
CA TYR A 144 -4.14 -11.12 7.10
C TYR A 144 -4.02 -10.40 5.76
N THR A 145 -4.35 -11.09 4.67
CA THR A 145 -4.32 -10.56 3.31
C THR A 145 -5.43 -11.17 2.48
N TYR A 146 -6.18 -10.31 1.79
CA TYR A 146 -7.20 -10.75 0.85
C TYR A 146 -7.20 -9.90 -0.41
N SER A 147 -7.45 -10.54 -1.55
CA SER A 147 -7.45 -9.93 -2.88
C SER A 147 -8.81 -10.17 -3.53
N PHE A 148 -9.60 -9.11 -3.67
CA PHE A 148 -10.89 -9.15 -4.32
C PHE A 148 -10.71 -9.00 -5.83
N GLN A 149 -10.53 -10.13 -6.52
CA GLN A 149 -10.53 -10.19 -7.99
C GLN A 149 -11.87 -9.65 -8.52
N CYS A 150 -11.85 -8.90 -9.63
CA CYS A 150 -13.01 -8.19 -10.20
C CYS A 150 -13.54 -6.99 -9.41
N TYR A 151 -12.94 -6.67 -8.26
CA TYR A 151 -13.22 -5.47 -7.46
C TYR A 151 -12.12 -4.40 -7.62
N GLY A 152 -11.38 -4.46 -8.73
CA GLY A 152 -10.59 -3.31 -9.17
C GLY A 152 -11.50 -2.25 -9.78
N ARG A 153 -11.03 -1.01 -9.79
CA ARG A 153 -11.80 0.17 -10.23
C ARG A 153 -12.39 -0.02 -11.64
N ASP A 154 -11.59 -0.46 -12.60
CA ASP A 154 -11.99 -0.56 -14.01
C ASP A 154 -12.98 -1.70 -14.24
N GLU A 155 -12.74 -2.85 -13.61
CA GLU A 155 -13.62 -4.03 -13.73
C GLU A 155 -14.96 -3.80 -13.01
N ALA A 156 -14.94 -3.14 -11.86
CA ALA A 156 -16.15 -2.73 -11.15
C ALA A 156 -16.97 -1.71 -11.97
N GLU A 157 -16.31 -0.78 -12.66
CA GLU A 157 -16.97 0.18 -13.55
C GLU A 157 -17.63 -0.51 -14.75
N LYS A 158 -16.94 -1.47 -15.39
CA LYS A 158 -17.52 -2.29 -16.47
C LYS A 158 -18.72 -3.08 -15.99
N LYS A 159 -18.62 -3.72 -14.80
CA LYS A 159 -19.73 -4.46 -14.18
C LYS A 159 -20.93 -3.54 -13.91
N LEU A 160 -20.71 -2.30 -13.45
CA LEU A 160 -21.77 -1.31 -13.26
C LEU A 160 -22.46 -0.96 -14.58
N LEU A 161 -21.69 -0.61 -15.61
CA LEU A 161 -22.23 -0.27 -16.94
C LEU A 161 -23.04 -1.43 -17.53
N ALA A 162 -22.51 -2.65 -17.42
CA ALA A 162 -23.17 -3.87 -17.85
C ALA A 162 -24.50 -4.11 -17.12
N SER A 163 -24.54 -3.89 -15.80
CA SER A 163 -25.75 -4.00 -14.98
C SER A 163 -26.80 -2.95 -15.37
N ILE A 164 -26.41 -1.68 -15.52
CA ILE A 164 -27.35 -0.61 -15.91
C ILE A 164 -27.95 -0.91 -17.28
N LEU A 165 -27.16 -1.43 -18.23
CA LEU A 165 -27.67 -1.79 -19.56
C LEU A 165 -28.60 -3.01 -19.51
N GLN A 166 -28.29 -3.99 -18.66
CA GLN A 166 -29.15 -5.16 -18.43
C GLN A 166 -30.51 -4.77 -17.87
N ASP A 167 -30.58 -3.72 -17.03
CA ASP A 167 -31.83 -3.25 -16.43
C ASP A 167 -32.55 -2.18 -17.29
N SER A 168 -31.86 -1.58 -18.28
CA SER A 168 -32.43 -0.56 -19.17
C SER A 168 -33.45 -1.12 -20.15
N ASP A 169 -34.56 -0.43 -20.37
CA ASP A 169 -35.52 -0.74 -21.44
C ASP A 169 -34.88 -0.64 -22.84
N ASN A 170 -33.91 0.27 -23.00
CA ASN A 170 -33.18 0.46 -24.26
C ASN A 170 -31.77 -0.13 -24.17
N LYS A 171 -31.57 -1.29 -24.81
CA LYS A 171 -30.31 -2.06 -24.83
C LYS A 171 -29.16 -1.42 -25.62
N SER A 172 -29.34 -0.22 -26.17
CA SER A 172 -28.29 0.56 -26.83
C SER A 172 -27.91 1.85 -26.08
N ARG A 173 -28.53 2.12 -24.92
CA ARG A 173 -28.35 3.39 -24.20
C ARG A 173 -28.26 3.20 -22.69
N ILE A 174 -27.22 3.77 -22.10
CA ILE A 174 -26.99 3.84 -20.66
C ILE A 174 -27.16 5.28 -20.19
N LYS A 175 -28.03 5.50 -19.21
CA LYS A 175 -28.04 6.72 -18.40
C LYS A 175 -27.24 6.42 -17.14
N ASN A 176 -26.03 6.97 -17.06
CA ASN A 176 -25.09 6.67 -15.98
C ASN A 176 -25.12 7.81 -14.94
N PRO A 177 -25.63 7.57 -13.71
CA PRO A 177 -25.64 8.57 -12.66
C PRO A 177 -24.25 8.93 -12.14
N CYS A 178 -23.28 8.04 -12.29
CA CYS A 178 -21.91 8.24 -11.86
C CYS A 178 -21.03 8.98 -12.87
N TYR A 179 -21.52 9.22 -14.09
CA TYR A 179 -20.80 10.06 -15.05
C TYR A 179 -21.29 11.51 -14.94
N PRO A 180 -20.39 12.50 -15.11
CA PRO A 180 -20.72 13.92 -15.00
C PRO A 180 -21.90 14.30 -15.89
N GLN A 181 -22.69 15.29 -15.44
CA GLN A 181 -23.85 15.75 -16.20
C GLN A 181 -23.41 16.18 -17.61
N ASN A 182 -24.22 15.84 -18.62
CA ASN A 182 -23.99 16.13 -20.03
C ASN A 182 -22.76 15.48 -20.68
N TYR A 183 -22.00 14.64 -19.96
CA TYR A 183 -20.98 13.80 -20.58
C TYR A 183 -21.63 12.79 -21.53
N ARG A 184 -21.05 12.59 -22.71
CA ARG A 184 -21.52 11.64 -23.72
C ARG A 184 -20.35 10.89 -24.30
N THR A 185 -20.48 9.58 -24.39
CA THR A 185 -19.49 8.73 -25.05
C THR A 185 -20.16 7.51 -25.68
N VAL A 186 -19.40 6.80 -26.51
CA VAL A 186 -19.84 5.55 -27.14
C VAL A 186 -18.86 4.47 -26.76
N LEU A 187 -19.38 3.38 -26.20
CA LEU A 187 -18.62 2.20 -25.83
C LEU A 187 -19.12 1.01 -26.65
N THR A 188 -18.32 -0.03 -26.78
CA THR A 188 -18.74 -1.26 -27.46
C THR A 188 -19.27 -2.28 -26.46
N MET A 189 -20.15 -3.18 -26.89
CA MET A 189 -20.57 -4.32 -26.07
C MET A 189 -19.36 -5.15 -25.61
N LYS A 190 -18.30 -5.26 -26.43
CA LYS A 190 -17.03 -5.88 -26.01
C LYS A 190 -16.37 -5.17 -24.83
N TYR A 191 -16.43 -3.84 -24.74
CA TYR A 191 -15.87 -3.12 -23.59
C TYR A 191 -16.62 -3.47 -22.30
N LEU A 192 -17.95 -3.57 -22.37
CA LEU A 192 -18.80 -3.84 -21.19
C LEU A 192 -18.75 -5.29 -20.74
N TYR A 193 -18.72 -6.24 -21.68
CA TYR A 193 -18.92 -7.67 -21.40
C TYR A 193 -17.73 -8.55 -21.77
N GLY A 194 -16.66 -7.99 -22.33
CA GLY A 194 -15.50 -8.75 -22.79
C GLY A 194 -14.63 -9.31 -21.66
N SER A 195 -14.81 -8.82 -20.44
CA SER A 195 -14.14 -9.31 -19.24
C SER A 195 -14.92 -10.43 -18.57
N LEU A 196 -14.20 -11.39 -18.00
CA LEU A 196 -14.77 -12.43 -17.12
C LEU A 196 -15.58 -11.84 -15.96
N CYS A 197 -15.23 -10.64 -15.49
CA CYS A 197 -15.89 -9.95 -14.38
C CYS A 197 -17.31 -9.44 -14.70
N SER A 198 -17.68 -9.46 -15.98
CA SER A 198 -18.94 -8.95 -16.52
C SER A 198 -19.63 -9.94 -17.47
N GLU A 199 -19.00 -11.06 -17.77
CA GLU A 199 -19.45 -11.99 -18.80
C GLU A 199 -20.81 -12.63 -18.50
N PHE A 200 -21.10 -12.89 -17.23
CA PHE A 200 -22.39 -13.43 -16.79
C PHE A 200 -23.57 -12.48 -17.01
N LEU A 201 -23.30 -11.20 -17.33
CA LEU A 201 -24.32 -10.19 -17.65
C LEU A 201 -24.56 -10.07 -19.17
N LYS A 202 -23.88 -10.86 -20.00
CA LYS A 202 -24.04 -10.81 -21.47
C LYS A 202 -25.50 -11.03 -21.89
N PRO A 203 -26.05 -10.21 -22.79
CA PRO A 203 -27.38 -10.45 -23.35
C PRO A 203 -27.38 -11.63 -24.33
N VAL A 204 -28.55 -12.21 -24.57
CA VAL A 204 -28.73 -13.35 -25.49
C VAL A 204 -28.29 -13.01 -26.92
N ASN A 205 -28.60 -11.80 -27.39
CA ASN A 205 -28.25 -11.29 -28.72
C ASN A 205 -26.93 -10.51 -28.71
N TYR A 206 -25.92 -10.99 -28.00
CA TYR A 206 -24.63 -10.30 -27.86
C TYR A 206 -23.88 -10.18 -29.20
N ASN A 207 -23.60 -8.94 -29.61
CA ASN A 207 -22.67 -8.62 -30.69
C ASN A 207 -21.52 -7.74 -30.15
N PRO A 208 -20.25 -8.21 -30.15
CA PRO A 208 -19.13 -7.49 -29.55
C PRO A 208 -18.87 -6.12 -30.19
N SER A 209 -19.25 -5.92 -31.46
CA SER A 209 -19.01 -4.68 -32.21
C SER A 209 -20.15 -3.67 -32.09
N GLU A 210 -21.27 -4.06 -31.48
CA GLU A 210 -22.42 -3.17 -31.29
C GLU A 210 -22.06 -2.02 -30.33
N SER A 211 -22.57 -0.83 -30.66
CA SER A 211 -22.28 0.41 -29.95
C SER A 211 -23.36 0.72 -28.92
N VAL A 212 -22.91 1.18 -27.75
CA VAL A 212 -23.74 1.59 -26.62
C VAL A 212 -23.47 3.06 -26.31
N HIS A 213 -24.51 3.88 -26.37
CA HIS A 213 -24.42 5.29 -26.04
C HIS A 213 -24.52 5.49 -24.53
N VAL A 214 -23.49 6.06 -23.92
CA VAL A 214 -23.47 6.37 -22.49
C VAL A 214 -23.64 7.86 -22.29
N ILE A 215 -24.58 8.23 -21.42
CA ILE A 215 -24.89 9.62 -21.09
C ILE A 215 -24.82 9.79 -19.58
N GLY A 216 -23.98 10.72 -19.13
CA GLY A 216 -23.86 11.07 -17.72
C GLY A 216 -24.99 11.96 -17.26
N THR A 217 -25.55 11.64 -16.09
CA THR A 217 -26.61 12.43 -15.46
C THR A 217 -26.15 13.20 -14.22
N GLY A 218 -24.96 12.91 -13.69
CA GLY A 218 -24.38 13.63 -12.56
C GLY A 218 -25.23 13.59 -11.28
N ASP A 219 -25.78 12.43 -10.94
CA ASP A 219 -26.65 12.29 -9.76
C ASP A 219 -25.93 11.49 -8.66
N PRO A 220 -25.48 12.13 -7.57
CA PRO A 220 -24.74 11.45 -6.52
C PRO A 220 -25.59 10.44 -5.72
N VAL A 221 -26.92 10.64 -5.60
CA VAL A 221 -27.80 9.70 -4.91
C VAL A 221 -27.89 8.41 -5.71
N PHE A 222 -28.31 8.51 -6.97
CA PHE A 222 -28.46 7.35 -7.82
C PHE A 222 -27.11 6.68 -8.11
N CYS A 223 -26.02 7.43 -8.15
CA CYS A 223 -24.68 6.84 -8.27
C CYS A 223 -24.34 6.00 -7.04
N ARG A 224 -24.56 6.52 -5.84
CA ARG A 224 -24.29 5.79 -4.59
C ARG A 224 -25.09 4.48 -4.51
N GLU A 225 -26.36 4.53 -4.90
CA GLU A 225 -27.24 3.36 -4.97
C GLU A 225 -26.78 2.35 -6.01
N ALA A 226 -26.50 2.80 -7.24
CA ALA A 226 -26.06 1.93 -8.32
C ALA A 226 -24.71 1.27 -8.01
N VAL A 227 -23.77 1.98 -7.36
CA VAL A 227 -22.50 1.39 -6.94
C VAL A 227 -22.68 0.41 -5.79
N SER A 228 -23.67 0.61 -4.91
CA SER A 228 -23.95 -0.31 -3.81
C SER A 228 -24.36 -1.71 -4.29
N THR A 229 -24.93 -1.84 -5.49
CA THR A 229 -25.37 -3.14 -6.03
C THR A 229 -24.22 -4.03 -6.47
N LEU A 230 -23.01 -3.47 -6.64
CA LEU A 230 -21.83 -4.23 -7.03
C LEU A 230 -21.36 -5.21 -5.96
N PHE A 231 -21.76 -4.97 -4.71
CA PHE A 231 -21.33 -5.68 -3.52
C PHE A 231 -22.49 -6.48 -2.91
N ASP A 232 -22.23 -7.74 -2.54
CA ASP A 232 -23.16 -8.49 -1.71
C ASP A 232 -22.85 -8.31 -0.22
N PHE A 233 -23.48 -7.30 0.39
CA PHE A 233 -23.40 -7.10 1.84
C PHE A 233 -24.33 -8.04 2.64
N LYS A 234 -25.31 -8.68 1.99
CA LYS A 234 -26.31 -9.53 2.68
C LYS A 234 -25.67 -10.83 3.18
N SER A 235 -24.73 -11.39 2.44
CA SER A 235 -23.98 -12.59 2.87
C SER A 235 -23.11 -12.36 4.13
N CYS A 236 -22.85 -11.11 4.50
CA CYS A 236 -22.14 -10.73 5.73
C CYS A 236 -23.06 -10.14 6.80
N LYS A 237 -24.38 -10.30 6.67
CA LYS A 237 -25.33 -9.73 7.63
C LYS A 237 -25.06 -10.29 9.04
N ASP A 238 -25.08 -9.40 10.02
CA ASP A 238 -24.90 -9.71 11.45
C ASP A 238 -23.52 -10.34 11.81
N ARG A 239 -22.53 -10.21 10.91
CA ARG A 239 -21.15 -10.67 11.11
C ARG A 239 -20.16 -9.51 11.14
N GLU A 240 -19.51 -9.31 12.29
CA GLU A 240 -18.47 -8.28 12.45
C GLU A 240 -17.13 -8.69 11.78
N ASP A 241 -16.91 -9.99 11.61
CA ASP A 241 -15.72 -10.61 11.05
C ASP A 241 -15.83 -10.86 9.53
N CYS A 242 -16.58 -10.02 8.83
CA CYS A 242 -16.93 -10.21 7.43
C CYS A 242 -16.88 -8.89 6.68
N SER A 243 -16.32 -8.92 5.47
CA SER A 243 -16.25 -7.76 4.59
C SER A 243 -17.53 -7.65 3.74
N PHE A 244 -17.53 -8.29 2.56
CA PHE A 244 -18.64 -8.47 1.64
C PHE A 244 -18.49 -9.81 0.88
N ASN A 245 -19.53 -10.25 0.18
CA ASN A 245 -19.63 -11.58 -0.48
C ASN A 245 -19.38 -12.77 0.45
N GLY A 246 -19.67 -12.63 1.75
CA GLY A 246 -19.42 -13.67 2.75
C GLY A 246 -17.93 -13.90 3.06
N ILE A 247 -17.04 -13.01 2.62
CA ILE A 247 -15.60 -13.14 2.82
C ILE A 247 -15.21 -12.69 4.23
N TYR A 248 -14.57 -13.61 4.96
CA TYR A 248 -14.01 -13.34 6.28
C TYR A 248 -12.99 -12.19 6.25
N GLN A 249 -13.12 -11.27 7.19
CA GLN A 249 -12.16 -10.19 7.44
C GLN A 249 -12.11 -9.91 8.95
N PRO A 250 -10.92 -9.95 9.57
CA PRO A 250 -10.77 -9.55 10.97
C PRO A 250 -11.21 -8.10 11.19
N LYS A 251 -11.52 -7.74 12.44
CA LYS A 251 -11.75 -6.35 12.81
C LYS A 251 -10.52 -5.51 12.45
N ILE A 252 -10.76 -4.40 11.77
CA ILE A 252 -9.69 -3.46 11.39
C ILE A 252 -9.09 -2.82 12.65
N LYS A 253 -7.77 -2.75 12.68
CA LYS A 253 -7.00 -2.14 13.77
C LYS A 253 -5.77 -1.44 13.19
N GLY A 254 -5.40 -0.33 13.83
CA GLY A 254 -4.17 0.40 13.54
C GLY A 254 -4.31 1.31 12.32
N ASN A 255 -3.21 1.95 11.96
CA ASN A 255 -3.16 2.84 10.81
C ASN A 255 -3.12 2.05 9.51
N PHE A 256 -3.66 2.63 8.44
CA PHE A 256 -3.63 2.08 7.09
C PHE A 256 -3.05 3.11 6.11
N VAL A 257 -2.31 2.63 5.12
CA VAL A 257 -1.99 3.42 3.94
C VAL A 257 -2.83 2.95 2.76
N ALA A 258 -3.52 3.88 2.11
CA ALA A 258 -4.34 3.64 0.93
C ALA A 258 -3.65 4.27 -0.29
N PHE A 259 -3.23 3.45 -1.25
CA PHE A 259 -2.44 3.88 -2.40
C PHE A 259 -3.11 3.47 -3.73
N SER A 260 -2.42 3.71 -4.85
CA SER A 260 -2.95 3.46 -6.20
C SER A 260 -4.27 4.21 -6.45
N GLY A 261 -5.33 3.53 -6.92
CA GLY A 261 -6.64 4.11 -7.24
C GLY A 261 -7.29 4.85 -6.08
N PHE A 262 -7.00 4.48 -4.82
CA PHE A 262 -7.47 5.21 -3.64
C PHE A 262 -6.92 6.64 -3.63
N TYR A 263 -5.59 6.78 -3.72
CA TYR A 263 -4.92 8.08 -3.71
C TYR A 263 -5.35 8.95 -4.89
N TYR A 264 -5.34 8.42 -6.11
CA TYR A 264 -5.66 9.22 -7.30
C TYR A 264 -7.09 9.75 -7.29
N THR A 265 -8.04 8.98 -6.74
CA THR A 265 -9.44 9.41 -6.61
C THR A 265 -9.59 10.52 -5.57
N VAL A 266 -8.99 10.35 -4.38
CA VAL A 266 -9.04 11.37 -3.32
C VAL A 266 -8.33 12.67 -3.75
N ASN A 267 -7.22 12.56 -4.47
CA ASN A 267 -6.52 13.71 -5.04
C ASN A 267 -7.37 14.44 -6.09
N ALA A 268 -8.18 13.73 -6.88
CA ALA A 268 -9.12 14.34 -7.84
C ALA A 268 -10.27 15.10 -7.16
N LEU A 269 -10.63 14.72 -5.93
CA LEU A 269 -11.58 15.46 -5.09
C LEU A 269 -10.92 16.64 -4.34
N ASN A 270 -9.66 16.94 -4.63
CA ASN A 270 -8.85 17.96 -3.95
C ASN A 270 -8.76 17.76 -2.42
N LEU A 271 -8.80 16.50 -1.97
CA LEU A 271 -8.60 16.13 -0.58
C LEU A 271 -7.12 15.78 -0.37
N THR A 272 -6.48 16.45 0.57
CA THR A 272 -5.07 16.25 0.90
C THR A 272 -4.88 16.17 2.42
N GLY A 273 -3.82 15.51 2.87
CA GLY A 273 -3.56 15.34 4.30
C GLY A 273 -4.59 14.44 4.99
N GLN A 274 -4.93 14.77 6.25
CA GLN A 274 -5.99 14.10 7.00
C GLN A 274 -7.31 14.86 6.82
N PHE A 275 -8.38 14.11 6.60
CA PHE A 275 -9.74 14.62 6.45
C PHE A 275 -10.73 13.61 7.02
N SER A 276 -11.87 14.10 7.48
CA SER A 276 -12.95 13.29 8.04
C SER A 276 -13.76 12.56 6.97
N LEU A 277 -14.48 11.53 7.38
CA LEU A 277 -15.43 10.83 6.51
C LEU A 277 -16.54 11.77 6.00
N THR A 278 -16.92 12.78 6.79
CA THR A 278 -17.90 13.79 6.38
C THR A 278 -17.36 14.66 5.24
N GLU A 279 -16.12 15.14 5.34
CA GLU A 279 -15.46 15.91 4.27
C GLU A 279 -15.31 15.09 2.99
N PHE A 280 -14.95 13.81 3.11
CA PHE A 280 -14.92 12.89 1.96
C PHE A 280 -16.28 12.80 1.27
N ASN A 281 -17.36 12.59 2.04
CA ASN A 281 -18.71 12.51 1.51
C ASN A 281 -19.15 13.83 0.84
N SER A 282 -18.91 14.98 1.47
CA SER A 282 -19.30 16.27 0.90
C SER A 282 -18.55 16.61 -0.37
N SER A 283 -17.25 16.33 -0.43
CA SER A 283 -16.42 16.57 -1.63
C SER A 283 -16.83 15.64 -2.76
N MET A 284 -17.09 14.36 -2.46
CA MET A 284 -17.64 13.40 -3.43
C MET A 284 -18.99 13.88 -3.98
N TRP A 285 -19.91 14.30 -3.10
CA TRP A 285 -21.24 14.76 -3.50
C TRP A 285 -21.18 15.99 -4.43
N THR A 286 -20.33 16.94 -4.05
CA THR A 286 -20.10 18.17 -4.80
C THR A 286 -19.50 17.87 -6.17
N PHE A 287 -18.50 16.98 -6.25
CA PHE A 287 -17.86 16.58 -7.50
C PHE A 287 -18.83 15.84 -8.43
N CYS A 288 -19.62 14.91 -7.90
CA CYS A 288 -20.59 14.12 -8.67
C CYS A 288 -21.71 14.97 -9.31
N SER A 289 -22.01 16.12 -8.71
CA SER A 289 -23.06 17.04 -9.18
C SER A 289 -22.58 18.01 -10.27
N GLN A 290 -21.32 17.91 -10.72
CA GLN A 290 -20.74 18.81 -11.69
C GLN A 290 -21.10 18.44 -13.13
N ASP A 291 -21.20 19.48 -13.97
CA ASP A 291 -21.26 19.33 -15.42
C ASP A 291 -19.89 18.97 -15.98
N TRP A 292 -19.87 18.15 -17.04
CA TRP A 292 -18.66 17.74 -17.73
C TRP A 292 -17.72 18.90 -18.07
N ASN A 293 -18.27 20.05 -18.46
CA ASN A 293 -17.49 21.22 -18.85
C ASN A 293 -16.77 21.90 -17.68
N GLN A 294 -17.14 21.61 -16.43
CA GLN A 294 -16.50 22.17 -15.24
C GLN A 294 -15.25 21.38 -14.81
N LEU A 295 -15.19 20.08 -15.12
CA LEU A 295 -14.12 19.20 -14.67
C LEU A 295 -12.71 19.63 -15.09
N PRO A 296 -12.46 20.17 -16.31
CA PRO A 296 -11.14 20.69 -16.69
C PRO A 296 -10.61 21.79 -15.76
N PHE A 297 -11.49 22.55 -15.10
CA PHE A 297 -11.11 23.63 -14.18
C PHE A 297 -10.92 23.15 -12.74
N MET A 298 -11.47 21.98 -12.41
CA MET A 298 -11.39 21.39 -11.06
C MET A 298 -10.24 20.40 -10.93
N LEU A 299 -9.88 19.70 -12.01
CA LEU A 299 -8.87 18.66 -12.00
C LEU A 299 -7.49 19.23 -12.31
N SER A 300 -6.50 18.91 -11.47
CA SER A 300 -5.10 19.29 -11.70
C SER A 300 -4.51 18.68 -12.97
N LYS A 301 -5.00 17.49 -13.35
CA LYS A 301 -4.67 16.83 -14.61
C LYS A 301 -5.94 16.27 -15.24
N PHE A 302 -6.33 16.84 -16.38
CA PHE A 302 -7.51 16.41 -17.10
C PHE A 302 -7.16 15.35 -18.15
N GLU A 303 -7.65 14.14 -17.93
CA GLU A 303 -7.61 13.05 -18.91
C GLU A 303 -9.01 12.43 -18.96
N GLU A 304 -9.66 12.48 -20.12
CA GLU A 304 -11.08 12.14 -20.28
C GLU A 304 -11.47 10.82 -19.62
N THR A 305 -10.68 9.76 -19.89
CA THR A 305 -10.93 8.40 -19.41
C THR A 305 -11.00 8.31 -17.88
N TYR A 306 -10.22 9.13 -17.17
CA TYR A 306 -10.23 9.17 -15.71
C TYR A 306 -11.25 10.18 -15.18
N ALA A 307 -11.31 11.38 -15.79
CA ALA A 307 -12.18 12.47 -15.40
C ALA A 307 -13.65 12.04 -15.33
N ARG A 308 -14.12 11.29 -16.34
CA ARG A 308 -15.51 10.81 -16.40
C ARG A 308 -15.88 9.83 -15.27
N SER A 309 -14.89 9.19 -14.66
CA SER A 309 -15.09 8.06 -13.75
C SER A 309 -14.75 8.38 -12.29
N TYR A 310 -14.31 9.60 -11.95
CA TYR A 310 -13.97 9.94 -10.56
C TYR A 310 -15.18 9.95 -9.63
N CYS A 311 -16.37 10.36 -10.09
CA CYS A 311 -17.58 10.25 -9.29
C CYS A 311 -17.96 8.79 -8.97
N PHE A 312 -17.87 7.90 -9.97
CA PHE A 312 -17.97 6.44 -9.76
C PHE A 312 -16.94 5.96 -8.73
N SER A 313 -15.66 6.31 -8.95
CA SER A 313 -14.54 5.82 -8.14
C SER A 313 -14.66 6.26 -6.68
N ALA A 314 -15.13 7.49 -6.43
CA ALA A 314 -15.32 8.01 -5.08
C ALA A 314 -16.49 7.31 -4.35
N ASN A 315 -17.62 7.09 -5.04
CA ASN A 315 -18.71 6.27 -4.48
C ASN A 315 -18.28 4.82 -4.27
N TYR A 316 -17.45 4.28 -5.16
CA TYR A 316 -16.89 2.93 -5.04
C TYR A 316 -15.99 2.79 -3.82
N ILE A 317 -15.08 3.75 -3.60
CA ILE A 317 -14.24 3.81 -2.41
C ILE A 317 -15.10 3.94 -1.15
N TYR A 318 -16.16 4.74 -1.16
CA TYR A 318 -17.10 4.81 -0.04
C TYR A 318 -17.70 3.44 0.29
N GLN A 319 -18.29 2.76 -0.70
CA GLN A 319 -18.89 1.45 -0.49
C GLN A 319 -17.84 0.41 -0.06
N LEU A 320 -16.66 0.42 -0.66
CA LEU A 320 -15.58 -0.51 -0.35
C LEU A 320 -15.03 -0.31 1.06
N LEU A 321 -14.61 0.91 1.42
CA LEU A 321 -13.99 1.19 2.72
C LEU A 321 -15.00 1.15 3.86
N VAL A 322 -16.13 1.84 3.70
CA VAL A 322 -17.10 2.03 4.80
C VAL A 322 -17.98 0.79 4.98
N ARG A 323 -18.53 0.28 3.89
CA ARG A 323 -19.53 -0.80 3.94
C ARG A 323 -18.89 -2.17 3.81
N GLY A 324 -17.83 -2.29 3.01
CA GLY A 324 -17.01 -3.49 2.86
C GLY A 324 -16.05 -3.68 4.01
N TYR A 325 -15.00 -2.86 4.11
CA TYR A 325 -13.91 -3.02 5.07
C TYR A 325 -14.22 -2.52 6.48
N LYS A 326 -15.42 -1.95 6.69
CA LYS A 326 -15.96 -1.52 7.99
C LYS A 326 -15.23 -0.33 8.61
N PHE A 327 -14.58 0.52 7.82
CA PHE A 327 -14.17 1.84 8.28
C PHE A 327 -15.40 2.69 8.63
N ASN A 328 -15.32 3.47 9.69
CA ASN A 328 -16.39 4.32 10.20
C ASN A 328 -15.81 5.69 10.57
N ALA A 329 -16.64 6.59 11.12
CA ALA A 329 -16.19 7.95 11.45
C ALA A 329 -15.03 7.97 12.48
N ASP A 330 -14.98 6.99 13.38
CA ASP A 330 -14.01 6.95 14.48
C ASP A 330 -12.62 6.49 14.00
N ASN A 331 -12.56 5.52 13.08
CA ASN A 331 -11.31 4.97 12.57
C ASN A 331 -10.91 5.50 11.18
N TRP A 332 -11.76 6.26 10.48
CA TRP A 332 -11.41 6.91 9.21
C TRP A 332 -10.12 7.75 9.28
N PRO A 333 -9.83 8.52 10.35
CA PRO A 333 -8.58 9.28 10.46
C PRO A 333 -7.30 8.43 10.45
N GLN A 334 -7.44 7.11 10.66
CA GLN A 334 -6.33 6.15 10.60
C GLN A 334 -5.95 5.76 9.16
N ILE A 335 -6.74 6.16 8.15
CA ILE A 335 -6.45 5.92 6.74
C ILE A 335 -5.65 7.09 6.17
N HIS A 336 -4.43 6.79 5.72
CA HIS A 336 -3.55 7.74 5.06
C HIS A 336 -3.54 7.48 3.55
N PHE A 337 -4.17 8.36 2.78
CA PHE A 337 -4.15 8.29 1.32
C PHE A 337 -2.82 8.83 0.78
N GLN A 338 -1.92 7.96 0.31
CA GLN A 338 -0.57 8.34 -0.08
C GLN A 338 -0.12 7.60 -1.35
N LYS A 339 0.64 8.29 -2.21
CA LYS A 339 1.30 7.67 -3.37
C LYS A 339 2.76 7.30 -3.12
N GLU A 340 3.44 8.02 -2.23
CA GLU A 340 4.89 7.93 -2.04
C GLU A 340 5.31 8.28 -0.61
N VAL A 341 6.48 7.79 -0.21
CA VAL A 341 7.22 8.16 1.00
C VAL A 341 8.66 8.43 0.57
N ASP A 342 9.21 9.59 0.93
CA ASP A 342 10.60 9.98 0.59
C ASP A 342 10.95 9.77 -0.90
N ASN A 343 10.07 10.23 -1.80
CA ASN A 343 10.16 10.07 -3.26
C ASN A 343 10.12 8.61 -3.77
N SER A 344 9.81 7.64 -2.91
CA SER A 344 9.62 6.24 -3.29
C SER A 344 8.14 5.92 -3.33
N SER A 345 7.66 5.43 -4.48
CA SER A 345 6.25 5.09 -4.66
C SER A 345 5.84 3.91 -3.78
N ILE A 346 4.67 4.01 -3.15
CA ILE A 346 4.04 2.92 -2.41
C ILE A 346 3.30 2.04 -3.41
N ALA A 347 3.85 0.86 -3.68
CA ALA A 347 3.29 -0.17 -4.55
C ALA A 347 3.92 -1.53 -4.19
N TRP A 348 3.33 -2.64 -4.63
CA TRP A 348 3.86 -3.97 -4.34
C TRP A 348 5.27 -4.24 -4.92
N SER A 349 5.73 -3.46 -5.91
CA SER A 349 6.98 -3.75 -6.64
C SER A 349 8.24 -3.69 -5.76
N LEU A 350 8.31 -2.78 -4.78
CA LEU A 350 9.46 -2.70 -3.89
C LEU A 350 9.53 -3.91 -2.96
N GLY A 351 8.42 -4.29 -2.33
CA GLY A 351 8.31 -5.47 -1.47
C GLY A 351 8.62 -6.76 -2.24
N TYR A 352 8.17 -6.85 -3.50
CA TYR A 352 8.51 -7.95 -4.40
C TYR A 352 10.00 -8.03 -4.66
N MET A 353 10.63 -6.91 -5.03
CA MET A 353 12.08 -6.83 -5.25
C MET A 353 12.87 -7.21 -3.99
N LEU A 354 12.49 -6.66 -2.84
CA LEU A 354 13.16 -6.92 -1.56
C LEU A 354 13.08 -8.40 -1.15
N SER A 355 11.93 -9.03 -1.42
CA SER A 355 11.72 -10.46 -1.19
C SER A 355 12.58 -11.34 -2.11
N LEU A 356 12.61 -11.05 -3.42
CA LEU A 356 13.31 -11.90 -4.40
C LEU A 356 14.83 -11.74 -4.38
N THR A 357 15.33 -10.61 -3.90
CA THR A 357 16.77 -10.34 -3.78
C THR A 357 17.34 -10.77 -2.44
N ASN A 358 16.53 -11.35 -1.54
CA ASN A 358 16.88 -11.64 -0.14
C ASN A 358 17.46 -10.41 0.59
N MET A 359 17.09 -9.19 0.14
CA MET A 359 17.47 -7.94 0.81
C MET A 359 16.70 -7.76 2.13
N ILE A 360 15.61 -8.50 2.32
CA ILE A 360 15.01 -8.72 3.63
C ILE A 360 15.54 -10.04 4.19
N PRO A 361 16.52 -10.02 5.11
CA PRO A 361 17.07 -11.26 5.66
C PRO A 361 16.00 -11.99 6.48
N ALA A 362 15.78 -13.29 6.20
CA ALA A 362 14.86 -14.12 6.99
C ALA A 362 15.41 -14.38 8.40
N GLU A 363 16.73 -14.44 8.56
CA GLU A 363 17.40 -14.64 9.84
C GLU A 363 17.92 -13.30 10.40
N SER A 364 17.84 -13.10 11.72
CA SER A 364 18.51 -11.95 12.35
C SER A 364 20.01 -12.19 12.28
N ASN A 365 20.66 -11.69 11.24
CA ASN A 365 22.12 -11.68 11.18
C ASN A 365 22.62 -10.80 12.33
N ARG A 366 22.98 -11.47 13.43
CA ARG A 366 23.62 -10.98 14.65
C ARG A 366 23.74 -9.46 14.70
N ILE A 367 22.82 -8.84 15.44
CA ILE A 367 22.92 -7.52 16.10
C ILE A 367 24.31 -6.93 15.87
N TRP A 368 24.45 -6.05 14.88
CA TRP A 368 25.70 -5.30 14.68
C TRP A 368 25.84 -4.38 15.89
N LEU A 369 26.60 -4.83 16.89
CA LEU A 369 27.08 -3.94 17.93
C LEU A 369 27.93 -2.87 17.24
N PRO A 370 27.82 -1.60 17.65
CA PRO A 370 28.49 -0.48 16.99
C PRO A 370 30.01 -0.60 17.15
N MET A 371 30.46 -1.47 18.05
CA MET A 371 31.85 -1.73 18.35
C MET A 371 32.06 -3.21 18.72
N ASN A 372 33.25 -3.73 18.41
CA ASN A 372 33.64 -5.09 18.77
C ASN A 372 33.55 -5.30 20.30
N PRO A 373 32.93 -6.39 20.82
CA PRO A 373 32.76 -6.64 22.25
C PRO A 373 34.05 -6.53 23.07
N SER A 374 35.18 -6.97 22.53
CA SER A 374 36.48 -6.90 23.21
C SER A 374 36.97 -5.46 23.37
N LEU A 375 36.71 -4.63 22.36
CA LEU A 375 37.04 -3.21 22.36
C LEU A 375 36.14 -2.45 23.36
N PHE A 376 34.87 -2.83 23.46
CA PHE A 376 33.93 -2.28 24.43
C PHE A 376 34.33 -2.61 25.87
N ALA A 377 34.65 -3.88 26.14
CA ALA A 377 35.15 -4.30 27.44
C ALA A 377 36.46 -3.57 27.80
N GLY A 378 37.37 -3.41 26.83
CA GLY A 378 38.62 -2.67 27.02
C GLY A 378 38.40 -1.21 27.39
N LEU A 379 37.54 -0.49 26.65
CA LEU A 379 37.22 0.91 26.97
C LEU A 379 36.50 1.05 28.31
N LEU A 380 35.57 0.15 28.65
CA LEU A 380 34.87 0.16 29.93
C LEU A 380 35.86 -0.01 31.10
N LEU A 381 36.79 -0.96 30.99
CA LEU A 381 37.84 -1.17 32.00
C LEU A 381 38.77 0.03 32.11
N PHE A 382 39.15 0.63 30.98
CA PHE A 382 39.98 1.83 30.96
C PHE A 382 39.30 3.01 31.66
N PHE A 383 38.04 3.32 31.31
CA PHE A 383 37.31 4.44 31.91
C PHE A 383 37.00 4.21 33.39
N THR A 384 36.69 2.98 33.80
CA THR A 384 36.50 2.65 35.22
C THR A 384 37.80 2.77 36.02
N ALA A 385 38.93 2.33 35.47
CA ALA A 385 40.25 2.51 36.10
C ALA A 385 40.62 4.00 36.23
N VAL A 386 40.41 4.81 35.19
CA VAL A 386 40.64 6.25 35.23
C VAL A 386 39.74 6.93 36.27
N ALA A 387 38.45 6.58 36.30
CA ALA A 387 37.51 7.12 37.29
C ALA A 387 37.94 6.77 38.73
N LEU A 388 38.38 5.53 38.98
CA LEU A 388 38.91 5.10 40.28
C LEU A 388 40.19 5.88 40.65
N LEU A 389 41.12 6.07 39.71
CA LEU A 389 42.33 6.86 39.94
C LEU A 389 42.01 8.33 40.25
N CYS A 390 41.06 8.93 39.53
CA CYS A 390 40.57 10.28 39.84
C CYS A 390 39.94 10.34 41.24
N LEU A 391 39.15 9.33 41.63
CA LEU A 391 38.55 9.23 42.96
C LEU A 391 39.61 9.09 44.05
N ILE A 392 40.62 8.23 43.84
CA ILE A 392 41.75 8.07 44.76
C ILE A 392 42.52 9.39 44.88
N PHE A 393 42.76 10.08 43.76
CA PHE A 393 43.44 11.38 43.77
C PHE A 393 42.63 12.46 44.50
N LEU A 394 41.30 12.49 44.31
CA LEU A 394 40.40 13.39 45.03
C LEU A 394 40.37 13.10 46.53
N VAL A 395 40.31 11.83 46.93
CA VAL A 395 40.37 11.43 48.34
C VAL A 395 41.74 11.77 48.93
N TYR A 396 42.83 11.48 48.22
CA TYR A 396 44.19 11.81 48.66
C TYR A 396 44.39 13.31 48.83
N SER A 397 43.96 14.13 47.86
CA SER A 397 44.05 15.59 47.93
C SER A 397 43.16 16.17 49.04
N TYR A 398 41.97 15.61 49.26
CA TYR A 398 41.09 15.97 50.38
C TYR A 398 41.73 15.65 51.74
N VAL A 399 42.27 14.44 51.92
CA VAL A 399 42.95 14.03 53.16
C VAL A 399 44.20 14.88 53.40
N ARG A 400 45.01 15.15 52.37
CA ARG A 400 46.20 16.00 52.47
C ARG A 400 45.85 17.43 52.85
N SER A 401 44.80 18.01 52.25
CA SER A 401 44.31 19.35 52.61
C SER A 401 43.80 19.41 54.05
N ARG A 402 43.10 18.36 54.50
CA ARG A 402 42.63 18.26 55.89
C ARG A 402 43.78 18.10 56.89
N MET A 403 44.81 17.33 56.54
CA MET A 403 46.04 17.19 57.34
C MET A 403 46.79 18.53 57.42
N GLN A 404 46.94 19.27 56.31
CA GLN A 404 47.54 20.60 56.31
C GLN A 404 46.76 21.63 57.14
N LYS A 405 45.42 21.60 57.12
CA LYS A 405 44.61 22.43 58.03
C LYS A 405 44.84 22.09 59.51
N ASN A 406 45.03 20.82 59.84
CA ASN A 406 45.31 20.39 61.21
C ASN A 406 46.73 20.75 61.65
N THR A 407 47.75 20.70 60.79
CA THR A 407 49.11 21.15 61.16
C THR A 407 49.19 22.66 61.38
N CYS A 408 48.50 23.49 60.60
CA CYS A 408 48.43 24.94 60.85
C CYS A 408 47.69 25.29 62.17
N GLN A 409 46.83 24.40 62.67
CA GLN A 409 46.16 24.59 63.97
C GLN A 409 47.05 24.19 65.15
N VAL A 410 47.99 23.25 64.97
CA VAL A 410 48.91 22.81 66.02
C VAL A 410 50.07 23.80 66.19
N GLU A 411 50.56 24.45 65.13
CA GLU A 411 51.59 25.49 65.25
C GLU A 411 51.08 26.76 65.98
N HIS A 412 49.78 27.06 65.95
CA HIS A 412 49.21 28.18 66.72
C HIS A 412 49.06 27.90 68.22
N VAL A 413 49.21 26.65 68.68
CA VAL A 413 49.11 26.28 70.11
C VAL A 413 50.50 26.24 70.79
N PHE A 414 51.60 26.13 70.02
CA PHE A 414 52.97 26.10 70.56
C PHE A 414 53.71 27.45 70.53
N ALA A 415 53.04 28.54 70.16
CA ALA A 415 53.59 29.89 70.17
C ALA A 415 52.95 30.78 71.25
N ILE A 416 52.85 30.28 72.49
CA ILE A 416 52.60 31.10 73.68
C ILE A 416 53.44 30.49 74.83
N GLU A 417 54.68 30.96 74.95
CA GLU A 417 55.44 30.98 76.20
C GLU A 417 56.04 32.38 76.35
#